data_AF-A0A6G0QHA9-F1
#
_entry.id   AF-A0A6G0QHA9-F1
#
_cell.length_a   1.000
_cell.length_b   1.000
_cell.length_c   1.000
_cell.angle_alpha   90.00
_cell.angle_beta   90.00
_cell.angle_gamma   90.00
#
_symmetry.space_group_name_H-M   'P 1'
#
loop_
_entity.id
_entity.type
_entity.pdbx_description
1 polymer ?
#
loop_
_entity_poly.entity_id
_entity_poly.type
_entity_poly.pdbx_seq_one_letter_code
_entity_poly.pdbx_strand_id
1 'polypeptide(L)'
;MRMQCLLLLVLALFCVGSHAAEALVRSEQATSSAATTRLLRSHEAADVEDTGNAITADGEERAPNGAYVSRLAEADRKVWRLRKFDMTLSQKNWLNLGKDPTSIFNDFHRRHNTWAKIDYNKKTVQWFRFVEGYRAKWGAGRFPDYQIYQLLRSKVPEAKLATVFQALKEIPDLKSLAESMQNYQLKHWVSQGETPVSVAKMLNLPHTSPLIERGPSYDILSAFTKMYKNDGRTLTKSATIS
;
A
#
# COMPACT_ATOMS: atom_id res chain seq x y z
N MET A 1 -40.49 26.51 -8.73
CA MET A 1 -39.88 27.67 -9.43
C MET A 1 -38.52 28.14 -8.87
N ARG A 2 -37.95 27.54 -7.79
CA ARG A 2 -36.61 27.94 -7.28
C ARG A 2 -35.45 27.01 -7.67
N MET A 3 -35.72 25.76 -8.06
CA MET A 3 -34.66 24.82 -8.50
C MET A 3 -34.33 24.93 -9.99
N GLN A 4 -35.27 25.40 -10.83
CA GLN A 4 -35.00 25.66 -12.25
C GLN A 4 -34.06 26.86 -12.47
N CYS A 5 -34.09 27.87 -11.59
CA CYS A 5 -33.16 29.01 -11.67
C CYS A 5 -31.71 28.61 -11.33
N LEU A 6 -31.51 27.65 -10.43
CA LEU A 6 -30.17 27.19 -10.05
C LEU A 6 -29.53 26.32 -11.14
N LEU A 7 -30.32 25.48 -11.83
CA LEU A 7 -29.83 24.68 -12.96
C LEU A 7 -29.45 25.55 -14.16
N LEU A 8 -30.20 26.63 -14.42
CA LEU A 8 -29.88 27.57 -15.51
C LEU A 8 -28.61 28.39 -15.21
N LEU A 9 -28.34 28.73 -13.95
CA LEU A 9 -27.11 29.42 -13.55
C LEU A 9 -25.85 28.54 -13.70
N VAL A 10 -25.95 27.25 -13.41
CA VAL A 10 -24.82 26.31 -13.56
C VAL A 10 -24.51 26.01 -15.04
N LEU A 11 -25.54 25.95 -15.90
CA LEU A 11 -25.35 25.77 -17.35
C LEU A 11 -24.76 27.02 -18.02
N ALA A 12 -25.15 28.23 -17.60
CA ALA A 12 -24.59 29.46 -18.15
C ALA A 12 -23.08 29.63 -17.87
N LEU A 13 -22.60 29.14 -16.71
CA LEU A 13 -21.17 29.16 -16.38
C LEU A 13 -20.35 28.14 -17.21
N PHE A 14 -20.99 27.08 -17.72
CA PHE A 14 -20.33 26.10 -18.59
C PHE A 14 -20.20 26.58 -20.05
N CYS A 15 -21.09 27.47 -20.52
CA CYS A 15 -21.07 27.95 -21.91
C CYS A 15 -20.03 29.05 -22.19
N VAL A 16 -19.51 29.74 -21.18
CA VAL A 16 -18.49 30.80 -21.36
C VAL A 16 -17.07 30.23 -21.47
N GLY A 17 -16.85 28.97 -21.07
CA GLY A 17 -15.52 28.35 -21.06
C GLY A 17 -15.07 27.67 -22.37
N SER A 18 -15.87 27.69 -23.43
CA SER A 18 -15.62 26.88 -24.64
C SER A 18 -15.54 27.66 -25.95
N HIS A 19 -15.28 28.96 -25.92
CA HIS A 19 -15.05 29.76 -27.14
C HIS A 19 -13.78 30.62 -26.98
N ALA A 20 -12.62 29.98 -26.97
CA ALA A 20 -11.34 30.64 -27.18
C ALA A 20 -10.26 29.65 -27.63
N ALA A 21 -10.49 28.92 -28.72
CA ALA A 21 -9.43 28.13 -29.35
C ALA A 21 -9.73 27.73 -30.80
N GLU A 22 -10.31 28.60 -31.64
CA GLU A 22 -10.26 28.42 -33.09
C GLU A 22 -10.07 29.76 -33.80
N ALA A 23 -8.82 30.21 -33.84
CA ALA A 23 -8.37 31.13 -34.86
C ALA A 23 -6.89 30.83 -35.13
N LEU A 24 -6.64 30.16 -36.26
CA LEU A 24 -5.56 30.43 -37.23
C LEU A 24 -5.13 29.11 -37.88
N VAL A 25 -5.87 28.68 -38.91
CA VAL A 25 -5.39 27.69 -39.87
C VAL A 25 -5.32 28.36 -41.24
N ARG A 26 -4.12 28.24 -41.81
CA ARG A 26 -3.79 28.23 -43.25
C ARG A 26 -3.38 29.57 -43.89
N SER A 27 -2.07 29.70 -44.07
CA SER A 27 -1.45 29.68 -45.41
C SER A 27 0.04 29.93 -45.24
N GLU A 28 0.90 29.01 -45.68
CA GLU A 28 2.00 29.39 -46.56
C GLU A 28 2.70 28.16 -47.14
N GLN A 29 2.80 28.20 -48.48
CA GLN A 29 3.50 27.26 -49.31
C GLN A 29 4.85 27.87 -49.67
N ALA A 30 5.91 27.09 -49.42
CA ALA A 30 7.23 27.09 -50.04
C ALA A 30 7.92 28.43 -50.38
N THR A 31 9.06 28.69 -49.74
CA THR A 31 10.29 29.06 -50.45
C THR A 31 11.53 28.74 -49.60
N SER A 32 12.54 28.23 -50.30
CA SER A 32 13.88 27.87 -49.85
C SER A 32 14.67 29.08 -49.33
N SER A 33 15.47 28.92 -48.28
CA SER A 33 16.84 29.44 -48.21
C SER A 33 17.58 28.92 -46.98
N ALA A 34 18.86 28.62 -47.19
CA ALA A 34 19.80 27.97 -46.29
C ALA A 34 20.24 28.83 -45.09
N ALA A 35 20.55 28.17 -43.96
CA ALA A 35 21.67 28.56 -43.09
C ALA A 35 22.07 27.39 -42.19
N THR A 36 23.27 26.89 -42.45
CA THR A 36 24.02 25.85 -41.73
C THR A 36 24.33 26.24 -40.29
N THR A 37 24.27 25.30 -39.34
CA THR A 37 25.35 25.13 -38.36
C THR A 37 25.27 23.77 -37.67
N ARG A 38 26.23 22.92 -38.05
CA ARG A 38 26.90 21.85 -37.28
C ARG A 38 26.42 21.63 -35.85
N LEU A 39 26.07 20.39 -35.51
CA LEU A 39 26.46 19.78 -34.23
C LEU A 39 26.79 18.29 -34.41
N LEU A 40 27.75 17.86 -33.60
CA LEU A 40 28.69 16.75 -33.76
C LEU A 40 28.10 15.33 -33.78
N ARG A 41 28.79 14.46 -34.54
CA ARG A 41 28.69 13.00 -34.55
C ARG A 41 29.79 12.41 -33.66
N SER A 42 29.45 11.40 -32.85
CA SER A 42 30.35 10.31 -32.41
C SER A 42 29.47 9.24 -31.73
N HIS A 43 29.23 8.10 -32.35
CA HIS A 43 30.04 6.87 -32.50
C HIS A 43 29.53 5.78 -31.54
N GLU A 44 29.29 4.63 -32.14
CA GLU A 44 28.74 3.38 -31.62
C GLU A 44 29.85 2.58 -30.91
N ALA A 45 29.52 1.93 -29.79
CA ALA A 45 30.33 0.84 -29.27
C ALA A 45 29.39 -0.23 -28.73
N ALA A 46 29.31 -1.32 -29.49
CA ALA A 46 28.92 -2.61 -28.98
C ALA A 46 30.03 -3.12 -28.04
N ASP A 47 29.66 -3.62 -26.86
CA ASP A 47 29.58 -5.07 -26.61
C ASP A 47 29.36 -5.37 -25.12
N VAL A 48 28.91 -6.61 -24.90
CA VAL A 48 28.97 -7.41 -23.67
C VAL A 48 27.68 -7.50 -22.85
N GLU A 49 26.97 -8.60 -23.10
CA GLU A 49 26.15 -9.33 -22.13
C GLU A 49 26.83 -9.39 -20.76
N ASP A 50 26.21 -8.78 -19.75
CA ASP A 50 26.38 -9.20 -18.36
C ASP A 50 25.02 -9.42 -17.74
N THR A 51 24.81 -10.63 -17.25
CA THR A 51 23.60 -11.10 -16.59
C THR A 51 23.58 -10.54 -15.17
N GLY A 52 23.35 -9.24 -15.07
CA GLY A 52 23.19 -8.51 -13.83
C GLY A 52 21.81 -8.73 -13.24
N ASN A 53 21.72 -9.66 -12.31
CA ASN A 53 20.60 -9.89 -11.40
C ASN A 53 20.04 -8.54 -10.90
N ALA A 54 18.88 -8.13 -11.42
CA ALA A 54 18.21 -6.91 -11.02
C ALA A 54 17.69 -7.05 -9.59
N ILE A 55 18.55 -6.76 -8.62
CA ILE A 55 18.11 -6.37 -7.28
C ILE A 55 17.38 -5.04 -7.49
N THR A 56 16.06 -5.09 -7.59
CA THR A 56 15.23 -3.92 -7.38
C THR A 56 15.44 -3.52 -5.92
N ALA A 57 16.41 -2.65 -5.68
CA ALA A 57 16.49 -1.88 -4.46
C ALA A 57 15.22 -1.03 -4.42
N ASP A 58 14.19 -1.57 -3.77
CA ASP A 58 12.96 -0.87 -3.48
C ASP A 58 13.36 0.38 -2.70
N GLY A 59 13.46 1.53 -3.38
CA GLY A 59 13.94 2.78 -2.78
C GLY A 59 13.08 3.18 -1.59
N GLU A 60 13.56 2.89 -0.39
CA GLU A 60 12.95 3.27 0.88
C GLU A 60 13.39 4.69 1.22
N GLU A 61 12.45 5.63 1.26
CA GLU A 61 12.74 7.02 1.59
C GLU A 61 12.83 7.16 3.11
N ARG A 62 13.99 7.63 3.59
CA ARG A 62 14.23 7.88 5.02
C ARG A 62 13.77 9.29 5.36
N ALA A 63 12.98 9.46 6.42
CA ALA A 63 12.57 10.79 6.86
C ALA A 63 13.79 11.63 7.28
N PRO A 64 13.69 12.98 7.30
CA PRO A 64 14.80 13.87 7.64
C PRO A 64 15.43 13.60 9.03
N ASN A 65 14.68 12.97 9.94
CA ASN A 65 15.13 12.58 11.27
C ASN A 65 15.71 11.14 11.33
N GLY A 66 15.90 10.49 10.19
CA GLY A 66 16.36 9.10 10.14
C GLY A 66 15.30 8.06 10.49
N ALA A 67 14.04 8.44 10.74
CA ALA A 67 12.97 7.48 10.97
C ALA A 67 12.49 6.88 9.65
N TYR A 68 12.28 5.57 9.64
CA TYR A 68 11.59 4.90 8.54
C TYR A 68 10.14 5.40 8.48
N VAL A 69 9.65 5.75 7.29
CA VAL A 69 8.22 6.02 7.06
C VAL A 69 7.77 5.15 5.89
N SER A 70 6.73 4.36 6.11
CA SER A 70 6.22 3.50 5.04
C SER A 70 5.58 4.32 3.92
N ARG A 71 5.81 3.90 2.67
CA ARG A 71 5.10 4.41 1.48
C ARG A 71 3.58 4.44 1.65
N LEU A 72 3.00 3.51 2.41
CA LEU A 72 1.57 3.48 2.66
C LEU A 72 1.12 4.60 3.61
N ALA A 73 1.89 4.84 4.67
CA ALA A 73 1.65 5.94 5.60
C ALA A 73 1.85 7.30 4.92
N GLU A 74 2.89 7.42 4.09
CA GLU A 74 3.08 8.61 3.26
C GLU A 74 1.94 8.82 2.26
N ALA A 75 1.54 7.77 1.55
CA ALA A 75 0.46 7.82 0.59
C ALA A 75 -0.85 8.27 1.25
N ASP A 76 -1.11 7.86 2.51
CA ASP A 76 -2.26 8.34 3.29
C ASP A 76 -2.10 9.80 3.76
N ARG A 77 -0.93 10.19 4.26
CA ARG A 77 -0.64 11.58 4.68
C ARG A 77 -0.78 12.55 3.52
N LYS A 78 -0.30 12.18 2.34
CA LYS A 78 -0.38 12.95 1.08
C LYS A 78 -1.81 12.98 0.48
N VAL A 79 -2.81 12.30 1.06
CA VAL A 79 -4.21 12.41 0.58
C VAL A 79 -4.82 13.73 1.01
N TRP A 80 -5.30 14.50 0.02
CA TRP A 80 -5.99 15.77 0.26
C TRP A 80 -7.27 15.61 1.09
N ARG A 81 -7.59 16.61 1.92
CA ARG A 81 -8.67 16.53 2.92
C ARG A 81 -10.04 16.23 2.31
N LEU A 82 -10.41 16.87 1.19
CA LEU A 82 -11.69 16.58 0.53
C LEU A 82 -11.78 15.13 0.05
N ARG A 83 -10.66 14.57 -0.42
CA ARG A 83 -10.61 13.16 -0.83
C ARG A 83 -10.71 12.22 0.36
N LYS A 84 -10.13 12.55 1.52
CA LYS A 84 -10.35 11.76 2.77
C LYS A 84 -11.82 11.80 3.19
N PHE A 85 -12.47 12.96 3.06
CA PHE A 85 -13.90 13.11 3.34
C PHE A 85 -14.75 12.25 2.40
N ASP A 86 -14.50 12.29 1.09
CA ASP A 86 -15.16 11.43 0.10
C ASP A 86 -14.96 9.94 0.39
N MET A 87 -13.73 9.53 0.75
CA MET A 87 -13.45 8.15 1.17
C MET A 87 -14.24 7.73 2.41
N THR A 88 -14.41 8.64 3.37
CA THR A 88 -15.17 8.42 4.60
C THR A 88 -16.67 8.32 4.31
N LEU A 89 -17.21 9.16 3.43
CA LEU A 89 -18.59 9.08 2.96
C LEU A 89 -18.86 7.75 2.24
N SER A 90 -17.95 7.35 1.36
CA SER A 90 -18.01 6.05 0.67
C SER A 90 -18.06 4.89 1.67
N GLN A 91 -17.21 4.92 2.71
CA GLN A 91 -17.20 3.90 3.76
C GLN A 91 -18.53 3.85 4.52
N LYS A 92 -19.06 5.00 4.95
CA LYS A 92 -20.38 5.06 5.62
C LYS A 92 -21.48 4.49 4.73
N ASN A 93 -21.49 4.83 3.45
CA ASN A 93 -22.47 4.30 2.50
C ASN A 93 -22.35 2.78 2.34
N TRP A 94 -21.14 2.24 2.18
CA TRP A 94 -20.93 0.78 2.12
C TRP A 94 -21.39 0.07 3.40
N LEU A 95 -21.13 0.65 4.57
CA LEU A 95 -21.59 0.12 5.86
C LEU A 95 -23.12 0.21 6.02
N ASN A 96 -23.77 1.21 5.44
CA ASN A 96 -25.24 1.34 5.47
C ASN A 96 -25.91 0.35 4.50
N LEU A 97 -25.28 0.11 3.34
CA LEU A 97 -25.72 -0.90 2.37
C LEU A 97 -25.37 -2.34 2.78
N GLY A 98 -24.76 -2.54 3.96
CA GLY A 98 -24.42 -3.87 4.46
C GLY A 98 -23.39 -4.61 3.60
N LYS A 99 -22.52 -3.89 2.86
CA LYS A 99 -21.45 -4.51 2.08
C LYS A 99 -20.52 -5.29 3.00
N ASP A 100 -20.10 -6.47 2.57
CA ASP A 100 -19.12 -7.27 3.29
C ASP A 100 -17.69 -6.91 2.87
N PRO A 101 -16.68 -7.10 3.75
CA PRO A 101 -15.29 -6.78 3.42
C PRO A 101 -14.74 -7.55 2.23
N THR A 102 -15.20 -8.77 1.99
CA THR A 102 -14.76 -9.61 0.85
C THR A 102 -15.28 -9.04 -0.46
N SER A 103 -16.50 -8.53 -0.52
CA SER A 103 -17.05 -7.83 -1.69
C SER A 103 -16.23 -6.59 -2.03
N ILE A 104 -15.94 -5.72 -1.04
CA ILE A 104 -15.11 -4.53 -1.27
C ILE A 104 -13.68 -4.93 -1.67
N PHE A 105 -13.14 -6.01 -1.08
CA PHE A 105 -11.82 -6.54 -1.42
C PHE A 105 -11.72 -6.92 -2.90
N ASN A 106 -12.69 -7.70 -3.38
CA ASN A 106 -12.77 -8.16 -4.77
C ASN A 106 -12.97 -7.00 -5.74
N ASP A 107 -13.80 -6.04 -5.36
CA ASP A 107 -14.05 -4.83 -6.13
C ASP A 107 -12.80 -3.97 -6.32
N PHE A 108 -12.01 -3.79 -5.25
CA PHE A 108 -10.76 -3.05 -5.32
C PHE A 108 -9.70 -3.79 -6.13
N HIS A 109 -9.63 -5.12 -6.00
CA HIS A 109 -8.77 -5.93 -6.84
C HIS A 109 -9.10 -5.75 -8.33
N ARG A 110 -10.38 -5.91 -8.70
CA ARG A 110 -10.82 -5.85 -10.09
C ARG A 110 -10.63 -4.47 -10.72
N ARG A 111 -10.96 -3.40 -10.00
CA ARG A 111 -10.95 -2.03 -10.57
C ARG A 111 -9.60 -1.34 -10.50
N HIS A 112 -8.74 -1.73 -9.56
CA HIS A 112 -7.52 -0.98 -9.23
C HIS A 112 -6.28 -1.85 -9.08
N ASN A 113 -6.40 -3.16 -9.27
CA ASN A 113 -5.35 -4.13 -9.03
C ASN A 113 -4.67 -3.92 -7.65
N THR A 114 -5.47 -3.63 -6.62
CA THR A 114 -4.97 -3.13 -5.33
C THR A 114 -3.96 -4.05 -4.68
N TRP A 115 -4.18 -5.36 -4.71
CA TRP A 115 -3.35 -6.32 -3.98
C TRP A 115 -1.98 -6.58 -4.61
N ALA A 116 -1.83 -6.36 -5.92
CA ALA A 116 -0.51 -6.33 -6.56
C ALA A 116 0.30 -5.09 -6.19
N LYS A 117 -0.35 -4.03 -5.68
CA LYS A 117 0.24 -2.72 -5.35
C LYS A 117 -0.03 -2.36 -3.88
N ILE A 118 -0.13 -3.37 -3.02
CA ILE A 118 -0.72 -3.23 -1.69
C ILE A 118 0.02 -2.22 -0.79
N ASP A 119 1.32 -2.09 -0.98
CA ASP A 119 2.27 -1.29 -0.20
C ASP A 119 2.25 0.22 -0.49
N TYR A 120 1.62 0.66 -1.58
CA TYR A 120 1.52 2.09 -1.91
C TYR A 120 0.16 2.49 -2.49
N ASN A 121 -0.76 1.56 -2.70
CA ASN A 121 -2.09 1.88 -3.19
C ASN A 121 -2.99 2.41 -2.06
N LYS A 122 -3.52 3.62 -2.23
CA LYS A 122 -4.45 4.28 -1.29
C LYS A 122 -5.73 3.45 -1.02
N LYS A 123 -6.12 2.57 -1.96
CA LYS A 123 -7.24 1.65 -1.81
C LYS A 123 -6.99 0.57 -0.74
N THR A 124 -5.73 0.23 -0.48
CA THR A 124 -5.36 -0.64 0.64
C THR A 124 -5.82 -0.02 1.96
N VAL A 125 -5.39 1.21 2.26
CA VAL A 125 -5.79 1.94 3.48
C VAL A 125 -7.31 2.10 3.55
N GLN A 126 -7.94 2.41 2.41
CA GLN A 126 -9.40 2.54 2.35
C GLN A 126 -10.13 1.26 2.75
N TRP A 127 -9.62 0.09 2.33
CA TRP A 127 -10.20 -1.21 2.67
C TRP A 127 -9.99 -1.57 4.13
N PHE A 128 -8.80 -1.34 4.69
CA PHE A 128 -8.56 -1.58 6.13
C PHE A 128 -9.44 -0.71 7.01
N ARG A 129 -9.63 0.58 6.67
CA ARG A 129 -10.58 1.46 7.38
C ARG A 129 -12.03 0.96 7.27
N PHE A 130 -12.39 0.40 6.11
CA PHE A 130 -13.71 -0.22 5.94
C PHE A 130 -13.87 -1.46 6.82
N VAL A 131 -12.85 -2.33 6.91
CA VAL A 131 -12.83 -3.48 7.82
C VAL A 131 -12.98 -3.05 9.28
N GLU A 132 -12.25 -2.01 9.68
CA GLU A 132 -12.35 -1.41 11.02
C GLU A 132 -13.78 -0.94 11.32
N GLY A 133 -14.37 -0.14 10.42
CA GLY A 133 -15.76 0.30 10.55
C GLY A 133 -16.78 -0.84 10.52
N TYR A 134 -16.53 -1.89 9.74
CA TYR A 134 -17.37 -3.09 9.69
C TYR A 134 -17.35 -3.82 11.04
N ARG A 135 -16.16 -4.05 11.60
CA ARG A 135 -15.98 -4.72 12.90
C ARG A 135 -16.50 -3.86 14.06
N ALA A 136 -16.38 -2.54 13.98
CA ALA A 136 -16.98 -1.64 14.97
C ALA A 136 -18.52 -1.69 14.95
N LYS A 137 -19.13 -1.77 13.76
CA LYS A 137 -20.60 -1.78 13.62
C LYS A 137 -21.24 -3.12 13.97
N TRP A 138 -20.60 -4.24 13.63
CA TRP A 138 -21.21 -5.57 13.76
C TRP A 138 -20.42 -6.56 14.62
N GLY A 139 -19.33 -6.11 15.24
CA GLY A 139 -18.48 -6.93 16.08
C GLY A 139 -17.31 -7.57 15.33
N ALA A 140 -16.18 -7.69 16.03
CA ALA A 140 -14.95 -8.27 15.48
C ALA A 140 -15.09 -9.73 15.04
N GLY A 141 -16.05 -10.48 15.63
CA GLY A 141 -16.34 -11.87 15.29
C GLY A 141 -17.05 -12.07 13.95
N ARG A 142 -17.60 -11.01 13.34
CA ARG A 142 -18.24 -11.10 12.02
C ARG A 142 -17.25 -11.12 10.86
N PHE A 143 -16.05 -10.61 11.10
CA PHE A 143 -14.92 -10.68 10.18
C PHE A 143 -13.61 -10.80 10.98
N PRO A 144 -13.33 -11.99 11.56
CA PRO A 144 -12.19 -12.22 12.44
C PRO A 144 -10.84 -12.15 11.72
N ASP A 145 -9.77 -12.02 12.51
CA ASP A 145 -8.41 -11.83 12.00
C ASP A 145 -7.98 -12.92 11.00
N TYR A 146 -8.36 -14.18 11.24
CA TYR A 146 -8.04 -15.28 10.33
C TYR A 146 -8.67 -15.10 8.95
N GLN A 147 -9.89 -14.53 8.86
CA GLN A 147 -10.54 -14.27 7.57
C GLN A 147 -9.87 -13.12 6.83
N ILE A 148 -9.52 -12.04 7.54
CA ILE A 148 -8.74 -10.93 6.97
C ILE A 148 -7.42 -11.45 6.41
N TYR A 149 -6.72 -12.27 7.20
CA TYR A 149 -5.43 -12.84 6.84
C TYR A 149 -5.51 -13.77 5.63
N GLN A 150 -6.43 -14.75 5.64
CA GLN A 150 -6.61 -15.69 4.54
C GLN A 150 -6.98 -14.97 3.24
N LEU A 151 -7.87 -13.97 3.32
CA LEU A 151 -8.27 -13.19 2.16
C LEU A 151 -7.08 -12.44 1.55
N LEU A 152 -6.26 -11.78 2.37
CA LEU A 152 -5.05 -11.10 1.89
C LEU A 152 -4.03 -12.08 1.33
N ARG A 153 -3.78 -13.22 2.01
CA ARG A 153 -2.84 -14.25 1.55
C ARG A 153 -3.22 -14.89 0.23
N SER A 154 -4.50 -14.91 -0.12
CA SER A 154 -4.95 -15.38 -1.45
C SER A 154 -4.42 -14.54 -2.62
N LYS A 155 -3.90 -13.32 -2.36
CA LYS A 155 -3.43 -12.38 -3.39
C LYS A 155 -2.05 -11.79 -3.13
N VAL A 156 -1.57 -11.81 -1.90
CA VAL A 156 -0.36 -11.11 -1.46
C VAL A 156 0.60 -12.10 -0.82
N PRO A 157 1.87 -12.20 -1.29
CA PRO A 157 2.89 -13.06 -0.69
C PRO A 157 3.11 -12.80 0.81
N GLU A 158 3.49 -13.85 1.54
CA GLU A 158 3.64 -13.85 3.01
C GLU A 158 4.53 -12.71 3.54
N ALA A 159 5.74 -12.58 2.99
CA ALA A 159 6.72 -11.57 3.39
C ALA A 159 6.21 -10.14 3.12
N LYS A 160 5.57 -9.92 1.96
CA LYS A 160 5.00 -8.61 1.59
C LYS A 160 3.80 -8.26 2.49
N LEU A 161 3.02 -9.26 2.90
CA LEU A 161 1.91 -9.04 3.81
C LEU A 161 2.39 -8.59 5.20
N ALA A 162 3.48 -9.18 5.69
CA ALA A 162 4.07 -8.80 6.97
C ALA A 162 4.55 -7.33 6.99
N THR A 163 5.23 -6.90 5.92
CA THR A 163 5.67 -5.50 5.82
C THR A 163 4.51 -4.53 5.70
N VAL A 164 3.40 -4.91 5.05
CA VAL A 164 2.17 -4.11 5.00
C VAL A 164 1.53 -3.96 6.38
N PHE A 165 1.43 -5.03 7.16
CA PHE A 165 0.89 -4.93 8.52
C PHE A 165 1.78 -4.06 9.42
N GLN A 166 3.10 -4.18 9.30
CA GLN A 166 4.02 -3.29 10.01
C GLN A 166 3.84 -1.82 9.59
N ALA A 167 3.72 -1.55 8.29
CA ALA A 167 3.48 -0.21 7.74
C ALA A 167 2.17 0.42 8.22
N LEU A 168 1.09 -0.36 8.29
CA LEU A 168 -0.22 0.13 8.72
C LEU A 168 -0.23 0.63 10.17
N LYS A 169 0.72 0.21 11.01
CA LYS A 169 0.86 0.70 12.40
C LYS A 169 1.23 2.19 12.47
N GLU A 170 1.82 2.74 11.41
CA GLU A 170 2.16 4.16 11.31
C GLU A 170 0.94 5.04 10.99
N ILE A 171 -0.21 4.43 10.68
CA ILE A 171 -1.48 5.11 10.41
C ILE A 171 -2.30 5.07 11.71
N PRO A 172 -2.48 6.19 12.44
CA PRO A 172 -3.01 6.18 13.80
C PRO A 172 -4.36 5.48 13.96
N ASP A 173 -5.28 5.67 13.01
CA ASP A 173 -6.62 5.07 13.04
C ASP A 173 -6.65 3.59 12.62
N LEU A 174 -5.55 3.06 12.08
CA LEU A 174 -5.43 1.64 11.73
C LEU A 174 -4.48 0.86 12.63
N LYS A 175 -3.81 1.54 13.57
CA LYS A 175 -2.75 0.96 14.39
C LYS A 175 -3.23 -0.28 15.15
N SER A 176 -4.40 -0.21 15.80
CA SER A 176 -4.94 -1.34 16.57
C SER A 176 -5.23 -2.54 15.68
N LEU A 177 -5.84 -2.33 14.51
CA LEU A 177 -6.12 -3.41 13.56
C LEU A 177 -4.82 -4.01 13.02
N ALA A 178 -3.85 -3.16 12.67
CA ALA A 178 -2.54 -3.58 12.17
C ALA A 178 -1.75 -4.39 13.20
N GLU A 179 -1.77 -4.00 14.47
CA GLU A 179 -1.18 -4.76 15.57
C GLU A 179 -1.86 -6.12 15.75
N SER A 180 -3.20 -6.17 15.68
CA SER A 180 -3.95 -7.44 15.73
C SER A 180 -3.56 -8.37 14.59
N MET A 181 -3.51 -7.85 13.35
CA MET A 181 -3.14 -8.61 12.17
C MET A 181 -1.69 -9.09 12.19
N GLN A 182 -0.75 -8.24 12.61
CA GLN A 182 0.65 -8.66 12.77
C GLN A 182 0.75 -9.76 13.83
N ASN A 183 0.10 -9.59 14.98
CA ASN A 183 0.12 -10.59 16.05
C ASN A 183 -0.48 -11.94 15.59
N TYR A 184 -1.59 -11.90 14.85
CA TYR A 184 -2.17 -13.10 14.23
C TYR A 184 -1.15 -13.79 13.32
N GLN A 185 -0.51 -13.05 12.42
CA GLN A 185 0.49 -13.61 11.48
C GLN A 185 1.69 -14.22 12.22
N LEU A 186 2.23 -13.54 13.23
CA LEU A 186 3.36 -14.07 13.99
C LEU A 186 3.00 -15.35 14.75
N LYS A 187 1.81 -15.41 15.38
CA LYS A 187 1.30 -16.63 16.02
C LYS A 187 1.10 -17.75 15.01
N HIS A 188 0.62 -17.42 13.81
CA HIS A 188 0.47 -18.37 12.74
C HIS A 188 1.83 -18.97 12.34
N TRP A 189 2.87 -18.16 12.15
CA TRP A 189 4.22 -18.65 11.87
C TRP A 189 4.77 -19.55 12.99
N VAL A 190 4.58 -19.17 14.26
CA VAL A 190 4.94 -20.04 15.40
C VAL A 190 4.22 -21.39 15.31
N SER A 191 2.90 -21.39 15.03
CA SER A 191 2.12 -22.63 14.89
C SER A 191 2.55 -23.51 13.71
N GLN A 192 3.19 -22.93 12.68
CA GLN A 192 3.75 -23.65 11.55
C GLN A 192 5.17 -24.17 11.82
N GLY A 193 5.74 -23.92 13.01
CA GLY A 193 7.10 -24.33 13.36
C GLY A 193 8.18 -23.46 12.74
N GLU A 194 7.86 -22.24 12.31
CA GLU A 194 8.86 -21.30 11.80
C GLU A 194 9.87 -20.93 12.88
N THR A 195 11.13 -20.72 12.49
CA THR A 195 12.23 -20.32 13.35
C THR A 195 12.66 -18.89 13.04
N PRO A 196 13.38 -18.19 13.94
CA PRO A 196 13.90 -16.86 13.61
C PRO A 196 14.76 -16.84 12.34
N VAL A 197 15.48 -17.93 12.06
CA VAL A 197 16.31 -18.06 10.86
C VAL A 197 15.44 -18.19 9.60
N SER A 198 14.38 -19.01 9.63
CA SER A 198 13.49 -19.16 8.47
C SER A 198 12.69 -17.88 8.21
N VAL A 199 12.23 -17.19 9.25
CA VAL A 199 11.56 -15.88 9.12
C VAL A 199 12.51 -14.81 8.58
N ALA A 200 13.76 -14.75 9.04
CA ALA A 200 14.76 -13.83 8.49
C ALA A 200 14.98 -14.08 6.99
N LYS A 201 15.09 -15.35 6.58
CA LYS A 201 15.19 -15.74 5.17
C LYS A 201 13.94 -15.34 4.37
N MET A 202 12.74 -15.57 4.91
CA MET A 202 11.48 -15.19 4.28
C MET A 202 11.37 -13.66 4.07
N LEU A 203 11.91 -12.88 4.99
CA LEU A 203 11.95 -11.41 4.90
C LEU A 203 13.16 -10.88 4.09
N ASN A 204 13.91 -11.77 3.42
CA ASN A 204 15.12 -11.45 2.65
C ASN A 204 16.17 -10.66 3.45
N LEU A 205 16.31 -10.95 4.74
CA LEU A 205 17.32 -10.32 5.59
C LEU A 205 18.67 -11.04 5.43
N PRO A 206 19.78 -10.30 5.27
CA PRO A 206 21.11 -10.91 5.19
C PRO A 206 21.48 -11.59 6.51
N HIS A 207 22.21 -12.71 6.43
CA HIS A 207 22.63 -13.50 7.59
C HIS A 207 23.58 -12.77 8.57
N THR A 208 24.23 -11.70 8.12
CA THR A 208 25.40 -11.09 8.77
C THR A 208 25.26 -9.60 9.06
N SER A 209 24.08 -8.99 8.90
CA SER A 209 23.91 -7.60 9.36
C SER A 209 23.70 -7.55 10.86
N PRO A 210 24.49 -6.74 11.60
CA PRO A 210 24.11 -6.34 12.95
C PRO A 210 22.66 -5.81 12.92
N LEU A 211 21.87 -6.08 13.96
CA LEU A 211 20.48 -5.61 14.16
C LEU A 211 20.33 -4.06 14.21
N ILE A 212 21.30 -3.33 13.67
CA ILE A 212 21.45 -1.88 13.66
C ILE A 212 20.72 -1.26 12.46
N GLU A 213 20.39 -2.03 11.42
CA GLU A 213 19.45 -1.59 10.37
C GLU A 213 18.01 -1.59 10.90
N ARG A 214 17.53 -0.41 11.32
CA ARG A 214 16.12 -0.15 11.65
C ARG A 214 15.26 -0.11 10.38
N GLY A 215 14.96 -1.29 9.82
CA GLY A 215 13.96 -1.48 8.77
C GLY A 215 12.74 -2.25 9.29
N PRO A 216 11.58 -2.16 8.60
CA PRO A 216 10.35 -2.84 9.01
C PRO A 216 10.52 -4.36 9.14
N SER A 217 11.34 -4.97 8.29
CA SER A 217 11.64 -6.42 8.34
C SER A 217 12.39 -6.83 9.61
N TYR A 218 13.31 -6.00 10.10
CA TYR A 218 14.02 -6.26 11.36
C TYR A 218 13.08 -6.10 12.57
N ASP A 219 12.17 -5.12 12.55
CA ASP A 219 11.14 -4.96 13.59
C ASP A 219 10.22 -6.20 13.66
N ILE A 220 9.82 -6.72 12.50
CA ILE A 220 9.02 -7.95 12.40
C ILE A 220 9.80 -9.14 12.95
N LEU A 221 11.06 -9.34 12.53
CA LEU A 221 11.91 -10.43 13.03
C LEU A 221 12.13 -10.36 14.54
N SER A 222 12.35 -9.15 15.07
CA SER A 222 12.50 -8.90 16.51
C SER A 222 11.23 -9.28 17.28
N ALA A 223 10.05 -8.83 16.79
CA ALA A 223 8.77 -9.18 17.38
C ALA A 223 8.50 -10.69 17.34
N PHE A 224 8.79 -11.35 16.20
CA PHE A 224 8.67 -12.80 16.05
C PHE A 224 9.58 -13.53 17.03
N THR A 225 10.87 -13.17 17.09
CA THR A 225 11.86 -13.82 17.97
C THR A 225 11.45 -13.72 19.44
N LYS A 226 10.90 -12.57 19.85
CA LYS A 226 10.34 -12.39 21.20
C LYS A 226 9.16 -13.33 21.46
N MET A 227 8.25 -13.46 20.49
CA MET A 227 7.09 -14.36 20.59
C MET A 227 7.52 -15.83 20.65
N TYR A 228 8.40 -16.26 19.75
CA TYR A 228 8.95 -17.61 19.68
C TYR A 228 9.60 -18.05 20.99
N LYS A 229 10.42 -17.17 21.61
CA LYS A 229 11.06 -17.44 22.91
C LYS A 229 10.06 -17.58 24.06
N ASN A 230 8.91 -16.91 23.99
CA ASN A 230 7.90 -17.00 25.03
C ASN A 230 7.11 -18.31 24.91
N ASP A 231 6.82 -18.75 23.69
CA ASP A 231 6.10 -20.00 23.42
C ASP A 231 6.92 -21.25 23.82
N GLY A 232 8.21 -21.28 23.49
CA GLY A 232 9.11 -22.35 23.96
C GLY A 232 9.25 -22.42 25.50
N ARG A 233 9.14 -21.27 26.19
CA ARG A 233 9.13 -21.21 27.66
C ARG A 233 7.83 -21.70 28.28
N THR A 234 6.69 -21.54 27.60
CA THR A 234 5.42 -22.10 28.07
C THR A 234 5.37 -23.61 27.93
N LEU A 235 5.93 -24.17 26.84
CA LEU A 235 5.98 -25.63 26.65
C LEU A 235 6.88 -26.34 27.69
N THR A 236 8.05 -25.77 27.98
CA THR A 236 8.99 -26.33 28.97
C THR A 236 8.46 -26.27 30.41
N LYS A 237 7.73 -25.20 30.78
CA LYS A 237 7.09 -25.12 32.09
C LYS A 237 5.97 -26.14 32.27
N SER A 238 5.13 -26.36 31.25
CA SER A 238 4.06 -27.36 31.32
C SER A 238 4.58 -28.80 31.38
N ALA A 239 5.75 -29.08 30.80
CA ALA A 239 6.37 -30.41 30.83
C ALA A 239 7.09 -30.74 32.16
N THR A 240 7.42 -29.75 32.99
CA THR A 240 8.16 -29.96 34.25
C THR A 240 7.24 -30.06 35.49
N ILE A 241 5.95 -29.76 35.34
CA ILE A 241 4.96 -29.74 36.44
C ILE A 241 4.12 -31.05 36.47
N SER A 242 4.45 -32.04 35.64
CA SER A 242 3.73 -33.33 35.61
C SER A 242 4.54 -34.48 36.18
#